data_AF-A0A1V8UDE9-F1
#
_entry.id   AF-A0A1V8UDE9-F1
#
_cell.length_a   1.000
_cell.length_b   1.000
_cell.length_c   1.000
_cell.angle_alpha   90.00
_cell.angle_beta   90.00
_cell.angle_gamma   90.00
#
_symmetry.space_group_name_H-M   'P 1'
#
loop_
_entity.id
_entity.type
_entity.pdbx_description
1 polymer ?
#
loop_
_entity_poly.entity_id
_entity_poly.type
_entity_poly.pdbx_seq_one_letter_code
_entity_poly.pdbx_strand_id
1 'polypeptide(L)'
;MAAPLTDDASLVEPLHTVLDHLTSSPYPVLNTETTKKRASVAYILRVNPSYAHWPDDDSPGPSTLADFFATPWVQHGDPEVLFIKRASRKGDRWTSHIALPGGRRDPEDADDQAAAVRETSEEVGLDLEAHALKCGNLPQRLVTTHWGKKPLMVLCPYVFLLIDHNVPPLRLQPTEVASTHWVPLRRLLQPSQRTVVFEDVSSRLANQETGVKKWMLSLILGKMMFAAINLAPTESVFSVETPVTSPTSTSLQDNRYARPTPYSRLRATATRLARADIFQQFPDPPAEGPLQLWGLTLGVVADFLDLMPPHNALTLWTYPTFTPLDVRLSIWLLTYRFKHRKRAELQAGTYLPSDPNTAPKPDAQSDDSHRRSFGAATESMVIVDRFGPGDVTTERHDETGFHGLGTGIRRNKTDKAAVTTLLEGYYDIVRRAVAVALVGRASMLMVVLVIAWRRWRARR
;
A
#
# COMPACT_ATOMS: atom_id res chain seq x y z
N MET A 1 14.15 -11.12 -18.91
CA MET A 1 13.11 -11.87 -18.17
C MET A 1 13.78 -12.36 -16.90
N ALA A 2 13.39 -11.86 -15.73
CA ALA A 2 13.88 -12.38 -14.46
C ALA A 2 13.30 -13.79 -14.24
N ALA A 3 14.12 -14.74 -13.82
CA ALA A 3 13.68 -16.09 -13.52
C ALA A 3 12.60 -16.05 -12.42
N PRO A 4 11.52 -16.86 -12.52
CA PRO A 4 10.59 -17.01 -11.42
C PRO A 4 11.36 -17.58 -10.23
N LEU A 5 11.24 -16.94 -9.06
CA LEU A 5 11.70 -17.52 -7.79
C LEU A 5 11.06 -18.91 -7.68
N THR A 6 11.89 -19.95 -7.70
CA THR A 6 11.49 -21.30 -7.30
C THR A 6 10.96 -21.21 -5.86
N ASP A 7 9.89 -21.94 -5.54
CA ASP A 7 9.21 -21.92 -4.23
C ASP A 7 10.16 -22.25 -3.03
N ASP A 8 11.40 -22.69 -3.31
CA ASP A 8 12.41 -23.15 -2.35
C ASP A 8 13.52 -22.13 -1.98
N ALA A 9 13.57 -20.94 -2.58
CA ALA A 9 14.60 -19.97 -2.22
C ALA A 9 14.35 -19.38 -0.83
N SER A 10 15.25 -19.64 0.12
CA SER A 10 15.16 -19.08 1.48
C SER A 10 15.22 -17.55 1.44
N LEU A 11 14.26 -16.91 2.09
CA LEU A 11 14.21 -15.45 2.24
C LEU A 11 14.94 -14.96 3.50
N VAL A 12 15.53 -15.86 4.27
CA VAL A 12 16.16 -15.57 5.57
C VAL A 12 17.43 -14.72 5.41
N GLU A 13 18.35 -15.10 4.52
CA GLU A 13 19.58 -14.34 4.26
C GLU A 13 19.30 -12.94 3.66
N PRO A 14 18.42 -12.80 2.64
CA PRO A 14 18.01 -11.48 2.18
C PRO A 14 17.36 -10.64 3.28
N LEU A 15 16.53 -11.24 4.14
CA LEU A 15 15.92 -10.54 5.26
C LEU A 15 16.97 -10.03 6.24
N HIS A 16 17.94 -10.85 6.61
CA HIS A 16 19.06 -10.44 7.47
C HIS A 16 19.78 -9.21 6.92
N THR A 17 20.14 -9.24 5.63
CA THR A 17 20.82 -8.13 4.95
C THR A 17 19.97 -6.85 4.99
N VAL A 18 18.67 -6.95 4.76
CA VAL A 18 17.75 -5.80 4.81
C VAL A 18 17.65 -5.22 6.22
N LEU A 19 17.49 -6.06 7.25
CA LEU A 19 17.37 -5.60 8.63
C LEU A 19 18.67 -4.98 9.16
N ASP A 20 19.83 -5.53 8.79
CA ASP A 20 21.13 -4.94 9.09
C ASP A 20 21.29 -3.57 8.44
N HIS A 21 20.91 -3.44 7.16
CA HIS A 21 20.95 -2.17 6.46
C HIS A 21 20.05 -1.12 7.13
N LEU A 22 18.79 -1.47 7.43
CA LEU A 22 17.86 -0.56 8.10
C LEU A 22 18.33 -0.13 9.50
N THR A 23 19.05 -1.00 10.19
CA THR A 23 19.65 -0.70 11.50
C THR A 23 20.86 0.21 11.38
N SER A 24 21.74 -0.02 10.39
CA SER A 24 22.94 0.78 10.17
C SER A 24 22.68 2.14 9.51
N SER A 25 21.60 2.26 8.75
CA SER A 25 21.27 3.42 7.91
C SER A 25 19.77 3.70 7.96
N PRO A 26 19.26 4.20 9.11
CA PRO A 26 17.85 4.51 9.28
C PRO A 26 17.42 5.66 8.37
N TYR A 27 16.17 5.62 7.90
CA TYR A 27 15.61 6.69 7.08
C TYR A 27 15.44 7.98 7.87
N PRO A 28 15.66 9.16 7.24
CA PRO A 28 15.51 10.43 7.91
C PRO A 28 14.07 10.67 8.38
N VAL A 29 13.95 11.29 9.55
CA VAL A 29 12.65 11.72 10.09
C VAL A 29 12.10 12.87 9.24
N LEU A 30 10.85 12.74 8.81
CA LEU A 30 10.16 13.78 8.05
C LEU A 30 9.71 14.89 9.01
N ASN A 31 10.45 15.99 9.00
CA ASN A 31 10.08 17.22 9.69
C ASN A 31 9.17 18.04 8.80
N THR A 32 7.87 18.10 9.14
CA THR A 32 6.91 18.96 8.46
C THR A 32 6.48 20.09 9.38
N GLU A 33 6.91 21.32 9.08
CA GLU A 33 6.51 22.54 9.81
C GLU A 33 4.98 22.71 9.84
N THR A 34 4.29 22.18 8.83
CA THR A 34 2.86 22.35 8.60
C THR A 34 1.97 21.36 9.35
N THR A 35 2.50 20.22 9.82
CA THR A 35 1.68 19.13 10.37
C THR A 35 2.24 18.55 11.65
N LYS A 36 1.52 18.76 12.76
CA LYS A 36 1.88 18.21 14.08
C LYS A 36 1.34 16.80 14.32
N LYS A 37 0.34 16.35 13.55
CA LYS A 37 -0.28 15.03 13.74
C LYS A 37 0.61 13.95 13.14
N ARG A 38 0.95 12.94 13.94
CA ARG A 38 1.76 11.78 13.53
C ARG A 38 1.03 10.52 13.95
N ALA A 39 1.17 9.48 13.14
CA ALA A 39 0.67 8.15 13.42
C ALA A 39 1.80 7.17 13.11
N SER A 40 1.95 6.15 13.95
CA SER A 40 3.03 5.19 13.84
C SER A 40 2.48 3.79 13.70
N VAL A 41 3.15 2.97 12.90
CA VAL A 41 2.76 1.57 12.67
C VAL A 41 3.95 0.66 12.85
N ALA A 42 3.72 -0.50 13.45
CA ALA A 42 4.72 -1.54 13.66
C ALA A 42 4.68 -2.55 12.51
N TYR A 43 5.78 -2.65 11.77
CA TYR A 43 6.04 -3.70 10.81
C TYR A 43 6.73 -4.85 11.54
N ILE A 44 5.94 -5.78 12.06
CA ILE A 44 6.42 -6.85 12.95
C ILE A 44 6.68 -8.08 12.12
N LEU A 45 7.94 -8.53 12.14
CA LEU A 45 8.44 -9.72 11.49
C LEU A 45 8.63 -10.83 12.51
N ARG A 46 8.38 -12.07 12.10
CA ARG A 46 8.86 -13.27 12.79
C ARG A 46 9.43 -14.24 11.78
N VAL A 47 10.22 -15.20 12.26
CA VAL A 47 10.59 -16.37 11.46
C VAL A 47 9.81 -17.57 12.00
N ASN A 48 9.01 -18.20 11.15
CA ASN A 48 8.24 -19.39 11.49
C ASN A 48 9.10 -20.63 11.25
N PRO A 49 9.44 -21.43 12.27
CA PRO A 49 10.35 -22.56 12.12
C PRO A 49 9.79 -23.66 11.22
N SER A 50 10.70 -24.41 10.59
CA SER A 50 10.38 -25.63 9.88
C SER A 50 10.16 -26.79 10.86
N TYR A 51 9.31 -27.76 10.48
CA TYR A 51 9.09 -28.98 11.26
C TYR A 51 10.41 -29.73 11.59
N ALA A 52 11.37 -29.72 10.66
CA ALA A 52 12.65 -30.41 10.86
C ALA A 52 13.62 -29.65 11.79
N HIS A 53 13.41 -28.35 11.99
CA HIS A 53 14.29 -27.46 12.73
C HIS A 53 13.46 -26.61 13.68
N TRP A 54 13.00 -27.22 14.76
CA TRP A 54 12.24 -26.56 15.82
C TRP A 54 13.19 -26.00 16.89
N PRO A 55 12.94 -24.81 17.47
CA PRO A 55 13.76 -24.27 18.56
C PRO A 55 13.60 -25.06 19.85
N ASP A 56 14.70 -25.23 20.59
CA ASP A 56 14.67 -25.81 21.94
C ASP A 56 14.29 -24.74 22.97
N ASP A 57 13.37 -25.06 23.89
CA ASP A 57 12.82 -24.13 24.89
C ASP A 57 13.87 -23.55 25.86
N ASP A 58 15.02 -24.23 26.01
CA ASP A 58 16.07 -23.88 26.98
C ASP A 58 17.20 -23.00 26.39
N SER A 59 17.13 -22.63 25.11
CA SER A 59 18.17 -21.82 24.47
C SER A 59 18.06 -20.34 24.89
N PRO A 60 19.16 -19.69 25.31
CA PRO A 60 19.14 -18.26 25.59
C PRO A 60 18.73 -17.48 24.35
N GLY A 61 17.76 -16.57 24.51
CA GLY A 61 17.24 -15.74 23.42
C GLY A 61 18.36 -14.89 22.78
N PRO A 62 18.41 -14.78 21.44
CA PRO A 62 19.47 -14.05 20.76
C PRO A 62 19.34 -12.55 21.01
N SER A 63 20.45 -11.91 21.41
CA SER A 63 20.47 -10.46 21.69
C SER A 63 20.78 -9.59 20.47
N THR A 64 21.32 -10.17 19.40
CA THR A 64 21.70 -9.45 18.17
C THR A 64 21.08 -10.08 16.93
N LEU A 65 20.97 -9.32 15.84
CA LEU A 65 20.49 -9.83 14.56
C LEU A 65 21.35 -10.99 14.06
N ALA A 66 22.68 -10.83 14.12
CA ALA A 66 23.62 -11.86 13.69
C ALA A 66 23.43 -13.18 14.46
N ASP A 67 23.26 -13.10 15.80
CA ASP A 67 23.03 -14.29 16.63
C ASP A 67 21.69 -14.95 16.29
N PHE A 68 20.63 -14.17 16.13
CA PHE A 68 19.30 -14.67 15.76
C PHE A 68 19.34 -15.41 14.43
N PHE A 69 19.89 -14.79 13.39
CA PHE A 69 19.98 -15.40 12.07
C PHE A 69 20.96 -16.56 12.05
N ALA A 70 21.96 -16.65 12.94
CA ALA A 70 22.84 -17.82 13.02
C ALA A 70 22.15 -19.08 13.60
N THR A 71 21.00 -18.94 14.26
CA THR A 71 20.31 -20.10 14.84
C THR A 71 19.76 -21.06 13.77
N PRO A 72 19.86 -22.40 13.96
CA PRO A 72 19.45 -23.37 12.94
C PRO A 72 17.97 -23.28 12.54
N TRP A 73 17.08 -23.08 13.52
CA TRP A 73 15.64 -23.01 13.27
C TRP A 73 15.25 -21.76 12.46
N VAL A 74 15.98 -20.65 12.62
CA VAL A 74 15.79 -19.44 11.82
C VAL A 74 16.28 -19.63 10.39
N GLN A 75 17.47 -20.23 10.20
CA GLN A 75 18.05 -20.50 8.87
C GLN A 75 17.13 -21.34 7.97
N HIS A 76 16.36 -22.25 8.58
CA HIS A 76 15.42 -23.13 7.89
C HIS A 76 13.95 -22.69 8.01
N GLY A 77 13.70 -21.52 8.61
CA GLY A 77 12.36 -21.00 8.81
C GLY A 77 11.83 -20.17 7.63
N ASP A 78 10.61 -19.67 7.79
CA ASP A 78 9.92 -18.80 6.84
C ASP A 78 9.59 -17.46 7.47
N PRO A 79 10.10 -16.33 6.94
CA PRO A 79 9.78 -15.03 7.48
C PRO A 79 8.34 -14.60 7.17
N GLU A 80 7.63 -14.12 8.19
CA GLU A 80 6.24 -13.72 8.15
C GLU A 80 6.04 -12.32 8.74
N VAL A 81 4.97 -11.64 8.32
CA VAL A 81 4.58 -10.31 8.79
C VAL A 81 3.23 -10.38 9.50
N LEU A 82 3.11 -9.69 10.64
CA LEU A 82 1.84 -9.58 11.36
C LEU A 82 0.94 -8.51 10.75
N PHE A 83 -0.29 -8.90 10.44
CA PHE A 83 -1.36 -7.99 10.06
C PHE A 83 -2.52 -8.05 11.04
N ILE A 84 -3.25 -6.95 11.18
CA ILE A 84 -4.51 -6.88 11.90
C ILE A 84 -5.66 -6.64 10.91
N LYS A 85 -6.83 -7.19 11.22
CA LYS A 85 -8.12 -6.80 10.64
C LYS A 85 -8.84 -5.93 11.66
N ARG A 86 -9.04 -4.67 11.31
CA ARG A 86 -9.71 -3.70 12.19
C ARG A 86 -11.14 -4.15 12.50
N ALA A 87 -11.55 -3.97 13.76
CA ALA A 87 -12.92 -4.25 14.20
C ALA A 87 -13.95 -3.41 13.44
N SER A 88 -15.16 -3.95 13.31
CA SER A 88 -16.24 -3.26 12.62
C SER A 88 -16.88 -2.22 13.52
N ARG A 89 -16.79 -0.93 13.16
CA ARG A 89 -17.42 0.18 13.90
C ARG A 89 -18.39 0.95 13.00
N LYS A 90 -19.58 1.26 13.52
CA LYS A 90 -20.58 2.06 12.79
C LYS A 90 -20.04 3.48 12.58
N GLY A 91 -19.93 3.90 11.32
CA GLY A 91 -19.43 5.23 10.97
C GLY A 91 -17.90 5.32 10.84
N ASP A 92 -17.15 4.26 11.15
CA ASP A 92 -15.76 4.18 10.74
C ASP A 92 -15.71 3.92 9.22
N ARG A 93 -14.77 4.59 8.54
CA ARG A 93 -14.54 4.46 7.11
C ARG A 93 -13.52 3.37 6.79
N TRP A 94 -12.85 2.84 7.82
CA TRP A 94 -11.78 1.83 7.73
C TRP A 94 -12.20 0.50 8.36
N THR A 95 -13.51 0.29 8.48
CA THR A 95 -14.15 -0.89 9.02
C THR A 95 -13.65 -2.16 8.32
N SER A 96 -13.13 -3.13 9.07
CA SER A 96 -12.63 -4.41 8.53
C SER A 96 -11.44 -4.29 7.56
N HIS A 97 -10.73 -3.14 7.54
CA HIS A 97 -9.52 -3.00 6.74
C HIS A 97 -8.36 -3.77 7.34
N ILE A 98 -7.49 -4.28 6.46
CA ILE A 98 -6.21 -4.84 6.84
C ILE A 98 -5.20 -3.72 7.09
N ALA A 99 -4.59 -3.76 8.27
CA ALA A 99 -3.60 -2.80 8.72
C ALA A 99 -2.39 -3.50 9.35
N LEU A 100 -1.32 -2.73 9.55
CA LEU A 100 -0.28 -3.04 10.51
C LEU A 100 -0.77 -2.54 11.88
N PRO A 101 -0.39 -3.19 13.00
CA PRO A 101 -0.64 -2.65 14.34
C PRO A 101 -0.11 -1.23 14.46
N GLY A 102 -0.84 -0.36 15.14
CA GLY A 102 -0.42 1.01 15.36
C GLY A 102 -1.52 2.04 15.29
N GLY A 103 -1.20 3.25 15.76
CA GLY A 103 -2.18 4.31 15.90
C GLY A 103 -1.55 5.69 15.96
N ARG A 104 -2.24 6.60 16.63
CA ARG A 104 -1.85 8.00 16.68
C ARG A 104 -0.78 8.19 17.75
N ARG A 105 0.21 9.03 17.48
CA ARG A 105 1.15 9.45 18.51
C ARG A 105 0.46 10.34 19.54
N ASP A 106 0.64 9.98 20.80
CA ASP A 106 0.17 10.72 21.96
C ASP A 106 1.25 11.68 22.48
N PRO A 107 0.85 12.76 23.18
CA PRO A 107 1.79 13.73 23.76
C PRO A 107 2.80 13.10 24.73
N GLU A 108 2.43 12.00 25.38
CA GLU A 108 3.22 11.27 26.37
C GLU A 108 4.24 10.33 25.71
N ASP A 109 4.08 10.00 24.43
CA ASP A 109 5.02 9.14 23.70
C ASP A 109 6.36 9.87 23.48
N ALA A 110 7.45 9.28 23.98
CA ALA A 110 8.80 9.82 23.87
C ALA A 110 9.18 10.17 22.43
N ASP A 111 8.89 9.27 21.49
CA ASP A 111 9.08 9.44 20.06
C ASP A 111 8.01 8.70 19.24
N ASP A 112 8.15 8.71 17.91
CA ASP A 112 7.22 8.01 17.04
C ASP A 112 7.35 6.48 17.13
N GLN A 113 8.51 5.94 17.54
CA GLN A 113 8.70 4.50 17.70
C GLN A 113 7.98 4.00 18.96
N ALA A 114 8.05 4.76 20.06
CA ALA A 114 7.33 4.50 21.29
C ALA A 114 5.82 4.42 21.07
N ALA A 115 5.27 5.28 20.21
CA ALA A 115 3.86 5.20 19.81
C ALA A 115 3.53 3.86 19.13
N ALA A 116 4.39 3.36 18.22
CA ALA A 116 4.17 2.07 17.57
C ALA A 116 4.21 0.90 18.57
N VAL A 117 5.10 0.97 19.56
CA VAL A 117 5.24 -0.04 20.62
C VAL A 117 4.01 -0.04 21.53
N ARG A 118 3.60 1.14 22.04
CA ARG A 118 2.41 1.30 22.89
C ARG A 118 1.16 0.77 22.19
N GLU A 119 0.90 1.24 20.98
CA GLU A 119 -0.28 0.85 20.20
C GLU A 119 -0.30 -0.65 19.89
N THR A 120 0.86 -1.26 19.61
CA THR A 120 0.93 -2.72 19.42
C THR A 120 0.57 -3.48 20.71
N SER A 121 1.05 -3.01 21.86
CA SER A 121 0.71 -3.59 23.16
C SER A 121 -0.79 -3.44 23.47
N GLU A 122 -1.38 -2.28 23.16
CA GLU A 122 -2.81 -2.00 23.37
C GLU A 122 -3.71 -2.82 22.44
N GLU A 123 -3.40 -2.88 21.13
CA GLU A 123 -4.25 -3.51 20.12
C GLU A 123 -4.17 -5.04 20.12
N VAL A 124 -2.96 -5.60 20.28
CA VAL A 124 -2.71 -7.06 20.13
C VAL A 124 -2.04 -7.70 21.35
N GLY A 125 -1.74 -6.93 22.40
CA GLY A 125 -1.19 -7.46 23.65
C GLY A 125 0.26 -7.94 23.56
N LEU A 126 0.97 -7.59 22.49
CA LEU A 126 2.34 -8.02 22.22
C LEU A 126 3.33 -6.98 22.74
N ASP A 127 4.18 -7.40 23.68
CA ASP A 127 5.26 -6.58 24.20
C ASP A 127 6.48 -6.66 23.28
N LEU A 128 6.65 -5.63 22.44
CA LEU A 128 7.78 -5.52 21.53
C LEU A 128 9.10 -5.18 22.24
N GLU A 129 9.07 -4.62 23.45
CA GLU A 129 10.31 -4.31 24.17
C GLU A 129 10.91 -5.56 24.81
N ALA A 130 10.05 -6.48 25.24
CA ALA A 130 10.47 -7.75 25.82
C ALA A 130 10.90 -8.79 24.77
N HIS A 131 10.20 -8.85 23.62
CA HIS A 131 10.30 -9.99 22.70
C HIS A 131 10.85 -9.66 21.30
N ALA A 132 11.21 -8.39 21.02
CA ALA A 132 11.61 -7.96 19.69
C ALA A 132 12.89 -7.12 19.66
N LEU A 133 13.64 -7.27 18.57
CA LEU A 133 14.70 -6.33 18.20
C LEU A 133 14.12 -5.18 17.36
N LYS A 134 14.60 -3.97 17.64
CA LYS A 134 14.27 -2.74 16.89
C LYS A 134 15.16 -2.66 15.64
N CYS A 135 14.60 -2.86 14.45
CA CYS A 135 15.35 -2.98 13.18
C CYS A 135 15.26 -1.72 12.31
N GLY A 136 15.22 -0.54 12.94
CA GLY A 136 15.10 0.74 12.23
C GLY A 136 13.69 1.08 11.76
N ASN A 137 13.60 1.88 10.69
CA ASN A 137 12.35 2.46 10.18
C ASN A 137 12.25 2.32 8.66
N LEU A 138 11.03 2.49 8.13
CA LEU A 138 10.78 2.64 6.69
C LEU A 138 10.51 4.12 6.36
N PRO A 139 10.51 4.53 5.08
CA PRO A 139 10.31 5.92 4.69
C PRO A 139 9.00 6.49 5.25
N GLN A 140 9.09 7.62 5.97
CA GLN A 140 7.92 8.31 6.50
C GLN A 140 7.10 8.99 5.39
N ARG A 141 5.77 9.05 5.57
CA ARG A 141 4.86 9.48 4.50
C ARG A 141 3.91 10.55 4.97
N LEU A 142 3.90 11.70 4.28
CA LEU A 142 2.90 12.75 4.52
C LEU A 142 1.56 12.34 3.91
N VAL A 143 0.60 11.99 4.77
CA VAL A 143 -0.78 11.74 4.39
C VAL A 143 -1.50 13.07 4.26
N THR A 144 -2.15 13.33 3.13
CA THR A 144 -2.85 14.58 2.85
C THR A 144 -4.34 14.33 2.59
N THR A 145 -5.20 15.36 2.74
CA THR A 145 -6.65 15.31 2.52
C THR A 145 -6.99 14.91 1.09
N HIS A 146 -8.29 14.73 0.81
CA HIS A 146 -8.78 14.55 -0.55
C HIS A 146 -8.23 15.67 -1.47
N TRP A 147 -7.56 15.28 -2.55
CA TRP A 147 -6.76 16.13 -3.47
C TRP A 147 -5.49 16.77 -2.94
N GLY A 148 -4.99 16.33 -1.79
CA GLY A 148 -3.71 16.71 -1.22
C GLY A 148 -3.47 18.21 -1.03
N LYS A 149 -4.56 18.96 -0.86
CA LYS A 149 -4.53 20.40 -0.55
C LYS A 149 -4.12 20.68 0.88
N LYS A 150 -4.39 19.76 1.81
CA LYS A 150 -4.09 19.95 3.23
C LYS A 150 -3.40 18.70 3.78
N PRO A 151 -2.26 18.83 4.45
CA PRO A 151 -1.67 17.69 5.13
C PRO A 151 -2.55 17.28 6.33
N LEU A 152 -2.69 15.97 6.53
CA LEU A 152 -3.50 15.36 7.58
C LEU A 152 -2.63 14.86 8.73
N MET A 153 -1.63 14.04 8.40
CA MET A 153 -0.72 13.43 9.35
C MET A 153 0.54 12.91 8.65
N VAL A 154 1.60 12.66 9.41
CA VAL A 154 2.75 11.88 8.96
C VAL A 154 2.61 10.43 9.45
N LEU A 155 2.65 9.48 8.52
CA LEU A 155 2.70 8.05 8.84
C LEU A 155 4.15 7.60 9.02
N CYS A 156 4.44 6.97 10.16
CA CYS A 156 5.78 6.61 10.61
C CYS A 156 5.89 5.08 10.82
N PRO A 157 6.34 4.34 9.80
CA PRO A 157 6.52 2.89 9.90
C PRO A 157 7.86 2.52 10.57
N TYR A 158 7.81 1.63 11.57
CA TYR A 158 8.98 1.08 12.28
C TYR A 158 9.04 -0.44 12.16
N VAL A 159 10.24 -1.00 12.02
CA VAL A 159 10.43 -2.44 11.80
C VAL A 159 10.88 -3.11 13.09
N PHE A 160 10.23 -4.22 13.44
CA PHE A 160 10.54 -5.01 14.63
C PHE A 160 10.69 -6.48 14.22
N LEU A 161 11.67 -7.18 14.78
CA LEU A 161 11.88 -8.61 14.57
C LEU A 161 11.65 -9.35 15.89
N LEU A 162 10.65 -10.23 15.93
CA LEU A 162 10.45 -11.14 17.06
C LEU A 162 11.59 -12.15 17.10
N ILE A 163 12.28 -12.18 18.24
CA ILE A 163 13.44 -13.04 18.47
C ILE A 163 13.10 -14.28 19.28
N ASP A 164 12.04 -14.22 20.07
CA ASP A 164 11.57 -15.35 20.84
C ASP A 164 10.61 -16.21 20.00
N HIS A 165 10.78 -17.53 20.07
CA HIS A 165 9.80 -18.44 19.50
C HIS A 165 8.55 -18.55 20.39
N ASN A 166 8.73 -18.51 21.71
CA ASN A 166 7.69 -18.69 22.71
C ASN A 166 7.00 -17.37 23.09
N VAL A 167 6.56 -16.62 22.07
CA VAL A 167 5.81 -15.38 22.30
C VAL A 167 4.46 -15.70 22.94
N PRO A 168 4.04 -14.99 24.01
CA PRO A 168 2.73 -15.19 24.60
C PRO A 168 1.60 -15.06 23.58
N PRO A 169 0.47 -15.80 23.74
CA PRO A 169 -0.68 -15.66 22.86
C PRO A 169 -1.15 -14.21 22.76
N LEU A 170 -1.40 -13.75 21.53
CA LEU A 170 -1.86 -12.39 21.26
C LEU A 170 -3.21 -12.12 21.95
N ARG A 171 -3.31 -11.00 22.67
CA ARG A 171 -4.52 -10.57 23.37
C ARG A 171 -5.16 -9.42 22.60
N LEU A 172 -6.16 -9.76 21.78
CA LEU A 172 -6.75 -8.81 20.84
C LEU A 172 -7.79 -7.92 21.52
N GLN A 173 -7.61 -6.61 21.40
CA GLN A 173 -8.59 -5.64 21.90
C GLN A 173 -9.84 -5.66 20.99
N PRO A 174 -11.00 -6.17 21.46
CA PRO A 174 -12.15 -6.49 20.61
C PRO A 174 -12.80 -5.29 19.94
N THR A 175 -12.63 -4.10 20.53
CA THR A 175 -13.15 -2.86 19.98
C THR A 175 -12.31 -2.36 18.81
N GLU A 176 -11.03 -2.75 18.69
CA GLU A 176 -10.07 -2.22 17.71
C GLU A 176 -9.64 -3.25 16.69
N VAL A 177 -9.45 -4.49 17.13
CA VAL A 177 -8.94 -5.60 16.32
C VAL A 177 -9.94 -6.75 16.35
N ALA A 178 -10.44 -7.12 15.18
CA ALA A 178 -11.28 -8.30 15.00
C ALA A 178 -10.45 -9.58 14.90
N SER A 179 -9.32 -9.53 14.21
CA SER A 179 -8.43 -10.67 14.02
C SER A 179 -7.01 -10.25 13.66
N THR A 180 -6.05 -11.14 13.87
CA THR A 180 -4.67 -11.00 13.41
C THR A 180 -4.29 -12.13 12.48
N HIS A 181 -3.31 -11.87 11.62
CA HIS A 181 -2.93 -12.75 10.52
C HIS A 181 -1.43 -12.69 10.29
N TRP A 182 -0.73 -13.81 10.49
CA TRP A 182 0.68 -13.95 10.12
C TRP A 182 0.77 -14.38 8.66
N VAL A 183 1.44 -13.58 7.83
CA VAL A 183 1.52 -13.81 6.38
C VAL A 183 2.97 -13.93 5.93
N PRO A 184 3.37 -15.04 5.27
CA PRO A 184 4.73 -15.20 4.77
C PRO A 184 5.14 -14.16 3.72
N LEU A 185 6.37 -13.66 3.83
CA LEU A 185 6.96 -12.73 2.86
C LEU A 185 6.94 -13.30 1.44
N ARG A 186 7.19 -14.60 1.28
CA ARG A 186 7.09 -15.27 -0.03
C ARG A 186 5.71 -15.14 -0.67
N ARG A 187 4.63 -15.23 0.12
CA ARG A 187 3.26 -15.04 -0.38
C ARG A 187 3.04 -13.58 -0.78
N LEU A 188 3.57 -12.63 -0.01
CA LEU A 188 3.50 -11.21 -0.35
C LEU A 188 4.29 -10.86 -1.62
N LEU A 189 5.37 -11.57 -1.94
CA LEU A 189 6.17 -11.37 -3.16
C LEU A 189 5.56 -12.02 -4.41
N GLN A 190 4.70 -13.04 -4.24
CA GLN A 190 4.11 -13.79 -5.36
C GLN A 190 3.22 -12.91 -6.27
N PRO A 191 3.50 -12.87 -7.60
CA PRO A 191 2.66 -12.15 -8.56
C PRO A 191 1.22 -12.67 -8.62
N SER A 192 0.99 -13.95 -8.33
CA SER A 192 -0.34 -14.57 -8.29
C SER A 192 -1.26 -14.01 -7.20
N GLN A 193 -0.70 -13.39 -6.16
CA GLN A 193 -1.48 -12.77 -5.09
C GLN A 193 -1.92 -11.34 -5.42
N ARG A 194 -1.46 -10.76 -6.53
CA ARG A 194 -1.82 -9.41 -6.94
C ARG A 194 -3.28 -9.38 -7.40
N THR A 195 -4.04 -8.43 -6.86
CA THR A 195 -5.47 -8.26 -7.16
C THR A 195 -5.83 -6.76 -7.18
N VAL A 196 -7.11 -6.48 -7.35
CA VAL A 196 -7.65 -5.12 -7.29
C VAL A 196 -8.87 -5.03 -6.37
N VAL A 197 -8.97 -3.92 -5.64
CA VAL A 197 -10.14 -3.57 -4.81
C VAL A 197 -10.91 -2.45 -5.47
N PHE A 198 -12.24 -2.52 -5.40
CA PHE A 198 -13.14 -1.54 -6.01
C PHE A 198 -13.80 -0.68 -4.94
N GLU A 199 -13.43 0.59 -4.88
CA GLU A 199 -13.96 1.54 -3.89
C GLU A 199 -14.71 2.68 -4.57
N ASP A 200 -15.83 3.08 -3.97
CA ASP A 200 -16.59 4.24 -4.43
C ASP A 200 -15.96 5.53 -3.89
N VAL A 201 -15.36 6.30 -4.80
CA VAL A 201 -14.72 7.59 -4.48
C VAL A 201 -15.67 8.78 -4.61
N SER A 202 -16.93 8.56 -5.01
CA SER A 202 -17.90 9.63 -5.26
C SER A 202 -18.25 10.45 -4.03
N SER A 203 -18.34 9.83 -2.85
CA SER A 203 -18.55 10.53 -1.58
C SER A 203 -17.40 11.48 -1.26
N ARG A 204 -16.18 11.08 -1.62
CA ARG A 204 -14.96 11.85 -1.42
C ARG A 204 -14.87 13.00 -2.43
N LEU A 205 -15.24 12.72 -3.69
CA LEU A 205 -15.32 13.70 -4.77
C LEU A 205 -16.41 14.76 -4.56
N ALA A 206 -17.53 14.39 -3.95
CA ALA A 206 -18.63 15.30 -3.64
C ALA A 206 -18.36 16.17 -2.40
N ASN A 207 -17.29 15.91 -1.62
CA ASN A 207 -17.07 16.46 -0.28
C ASN A 207 -18.31 16.34 0.64
N GLN A 208 -19.20 15.38 0.37
CA GLN A 208 -20.48 15.18 1.05
C GLN A 208 -20.80 13.68 1.09
N GLU A 209 -21.15 13.17 2.27
CA GLU A 209 -21.45 11.74 2.46
C GLU A 209 -22.83 11.34 1.91
N THR A 210 -23.74 12.31 1.77
CA THR A 210 -25.12 12.14 1.29
C THR A 210 -25.51 13.30 0.36
N GLY A 211 -26.20 13.00 -0.74
CA GLY A 211 -26.76 14.03 -1.62
C GLY A 211 -26.81 13.64 -3.10
N VAL A 212 -27.62 14.39 -3.86
CA VAL A 212 -27.82 14.18 -5.31
C VAL A 212 -26.50 14.26 -6.09
N LYS A 213 -25.57 15.13 -5.66
CA LYS A 213 -24.24 15.25 -6.27
C LYS A 213 -23.42 13.97 -6.13
N LYS A 214 -23.41 13.33 -4.96
CA LYS A 214 -22.74 12.03 -4.74
C LYS A 214 -23.36 10.95 -5.62
N TRP A 215 -24.68 10.83 -5.61
CA TRP A 215 -25.40 9.83 -6.41
C TRP A 215 -25.10 9.99 -7.91
N MET A 216 -25.17 11.22 -8.41
CA MET A 216 -24.85 11.54 -9.80
C MET A 216 -23.38 11.25 -10.12
N LEU A 217 -22.43 11.62 -9.25
CA LEU A 217 -21.00 11.32 -9.44
C LEU A 217 -20.70 9.82 -9.38
N SER A 218 -21.35 9.08 -8.48
CA SER A 218 -21.22 7.62 -8.36
C SER A 218 -21.69 6.90 -9.62
N LEU A 219 -22.85 7.30 -10.15
CA LEU A 219 -23.38 6.75 -11.41
C LEU A 219 -22.49 7.08 -12.61
N ILE A 220 -21.98 8.30 -12.67
CA ILE A 220 -21.18 8.75 -13.81
C ILE A 220 -19.77 8.13 -13.77
N LEU A 221 -19.09 8.17 -12.63
CA LEU A 221 -17.67 7.76 -12.54
C LEU A 221 -17.50 6.29 -12.22
N GLY A 222 -18.54 5.63 -11.73
CA GLY A 222 -18.47 4.26 -11.24
C GLY A 222 -17.49 4.13 -10.07
N LYS A 223 -17.03 2.89 -9.84
CA LYS A 223 -16.02 2.60 -8.82
C LYS A 223 -14.62 2.85 -9.35
N MET A 224 -13.71 3.19 -8.44
CA MET A 224 -12.28 3.27 -8.69
C MET A 224 -11.60 1.98 -8.22
N MET A 225 -10.60 1.54 -8.97
CA MET A 225 -9.83 0.32 -8.75
C MET A 225 -8.50 0.66 -8.10
N PHE A 226 -8.13 -0.06 -7.05
CA PHE A 226 -6.87 0.08 -6.32
C PHE A 226 -6.06 -1.21 -6.41
N ALA A 227 -4.74 -1.08 -6.47
CA ALA A 227 -3.84 -2.21 -6.27
C ALA A 227 -4.11 -2.84 -4.90
N ALA A 228 -4.09 -4.16 -4.86
CA ALA A 228 -4.27 -4.94 -3.65
C ALA A 228 -3.46 -6.24 -3.70
N ILE A 229 -3.22 -6.82 -2.54
CA ILE A 229 -2.63 -8.15 -2.38
C ILE A 229 -3.64 -9.01 -1.61
N ASN A 230 -3.95 -10.20 -2.14
CA ASN A 230 -4.66 -11.22 -1.37
C ASN A 230 -3.70 -11.80 -0.33
N LEU A 231 -4.05 -11.72 0.94
CA LEU A 231 -3.29 -12.31 2.02
C LEU A 231 -3.65 -13.78 2.17
N ALA A 232 -2.60 -14.61 2.27
CA ALA A 232 -2.70 -16.03 2.54
C ALA A 232 -1.94 -16.30 3.86
N PRO A 233 -2.59 -16.12 5.02
CA PRO A 233 -1.94 -16.30 6.29
C PRO A 233 -1.67 -17.77 6.60
N THR A 234 -0.61 -18.01 7.35
CA THR A 234 -0.28 -19.32 7.95
C THR A 234 -1.02 -19.50 9.28
N GLU A 235 -1.14 -18.42 10.04
CA GLU A 235 -1.81 -18.39 11.34
C GLU A 235 -2.79 -17.22 11.40
N SER A 236 -3.94 -17.44 12.03
CA SER A 236 -4.94 -16.39 12.26
C SER A 236 -5.57 -16.53 13.64
N VAL A 237 -5.55 -15.45 14.41
CA VAL A 237 -6.17 -15.38 15.73
C VAL A 237 -7.35 -14.42 15.64
N PHE A 238 -8.48 -14.79 16.25
CA PHE A 238 -9.71 -14.00 16.21
C PHE A 238 -10.06 -13.52 17.62
N SER A 239 -10.56 -12.31 17.73
CA SER A 239 -11.02 -11.79 19.01
C SER A 239 -12.34 -12.46 19.42
N VAL A 240 -12.41 -12.92 20.66
CA VAL A 240 -13.56 -13.66 21.20
C VAL A 240 -14.80 -12.76 21.34
N GLU A 241 -14.59 -11.49 21.67
CA GLU A 241 -15.66 -10.57 22.05
C GLU A 241 -16.10 -9.64 20.91
N THR A 242 -15.42 -9.67 19.77
CA THR A 242 -15.86 -8.85 18.63
C THR A 242 -17.24 -9.35 18.18
N PRO A 243 -18.27 -8.48 18.15
CA PRO A 243 -19.63 -8.89 17.88
C PRO A 243 -19.72 -9.56 16.50
N VAL A 244 -19.94 -10.88 16.52
CA VAL A 244 -20.20 -11.70 15.33
C VAL A 244 -21.45 -11.16 14.66
N THR A 245 -21.27 -10.29 13.68
CA THR A 245 -22.39 -9.74 12.92
C THR A 245 -22.71 -10.69 11.76
N SER A 246 -22.98 -11.98 12.06
CA SER A 246 -23.81 -12.94 11.28
C SER A 246 -23.57 -14.41 11.71
N PRO A 247 -24.64 -15.23 11.84
CA PRO A 247 -24.57 -16.62 12.30
C PRO A 247 -24.25 -17.60 11.16
N THR A 248 -23.09 -17.48 10.48
CA THR A 248 -22.73 -18.45 9.42
C THR A 248 -21.24 -18.70 9.18
N SER A 249 -20.35 -18.50 10.15
CA SER A 249 -18.94 -18.86 9.98
C SER A 249 -18.32 -19.49 11.22
N THR A 250 -18.74 -20.72 11.50
CA THR A 250 -17.94 -21.69 12.28
C THR A 250 -17.64 -22.90 11.41
N SER A 251 -17.20 -22.67 10.18
CA SER A 251 -16.52 -23.70 9.42
C SER A 251 -15.33 -23.06 8.73
N LEU A 252 -14.14 -23.56 9.09
CA LEU A 252 -12.91 -23.58 8.30
C LEU A 252 -13.16 -24.31 6.97
N GLN A 253 -14.12 -23.84 6.17
CA GLN A 253 -14.26 -24.24 4.79
C GLN A 253 -13.64 -23.16 3.94
N ASP A 254 -12.49 -23.54 3.44
CA ASP A 254 -11.70 -22.85 2.46
C ASP A 254 -12.53 -22.51 1.21
N ASN A 255 -13.20 -21.35 1.23
CA ASN A 255 -14.03 -20.87 0.13
C ASN A 255 -13.21 -20.36 -1.07
N ARG A 256 -11.87 -20.52 -1.05
CA ARG A 256 -10.97 -20.13 -2.16
C ARG A 256 -11.30 -20.85 -3.47
N TYR A 257 -12.02 -21.98 -3.43
CA TYR A 257 -12.40 -22.78 -4.60
C TYR A 257 -13.91 -22.96 -4.81
N ALA A 258 -14.76 -22.25 -4.07
CA ALA A 258 -16.20 -22.36 -4.27
C ALA A 258 -16.60 -21.77 -5.64
N ARG A 259 -16.76 -22.64 -6.64
CA ARG A 259 -17.32 -22.26 -7.95
C ARG A 259 -18.69 -21.61 -7.69
N PRO A 260 -18.90 -20.34 -8.08
CA PRO A 260 -20.18 -19.70 -7.86
C PRO A 260 -21.26 -20.47 -8.61
N THR A 261 -22.18 -21.08 -7.85
CA THR A 261 -23.32 -21.81 -8.40
C THR A 261 -24.18 -20.87 -9.25
N PRO A 262 -24.87 -21.37 -10.29
CA PRO A 262 -25.74 -20.53 -11.12
C PRO A 262 -26.79 -19.77 -10.29
N TYR A 263 -27.23 -20.37 -9.18
CA TYR A 263 -28.12 -19.74 -8.20
C TYR A 263 -27.48 -18.54 -7.47
N SER A 264 -26.20 -18.62 -7.06
CA SER A 264 -25.54 -17.50 -6.38
C SER A 264 -25.25 -16.33 -7.32
N ARG A 265 -24.96 -16.62 -8.60
CA ARG A 265 -24.86 -15.59 -9.66
C ARG A 265 -26.19 -14.91 -9.91
N LEU A 266 -27.28 -15.68 -10.02
CA LEU A 266 -28.62 -15.16 -10.24
C LEU A 266 -29.12 -14.34 -9.03
N ARG A 267 -28.83 -14.80 -7.81
CA ARG A 267 -29.16 -14.07 -6.57
C ARG A 267 -28.35 -12.78 -6.45
N ALA A 268 -27.07 -12.77 -6.84
CA ALA A 268 -26.22 -11.58 -6.83
C ALA A 268 -26.64 -10.53 -7.88
N THR A 269 -27.07 -10.97 -9.07
CA THR A 269 -27.63 -10.06 -10.08
C THR A 269 -29.02 -9.58 -9.67
N ALA A 270 -29.88 -10.45 -9.11
CA ALA A 270 -31.19 -10.08 -8.59
C ALA A 270 -31.10 -9.10 -7.41
N THR A 271 -30.15 -9.28 -6.48
CA THR A 271 -29.91 -8.32 -5.39
C THR A 271 -29.27 -7.03 -5.88
N ARG A 272 -28.45 -7.03 -6.94
CA ARG A 272 -27.97 -5.79 -7.58
C ARG A 272 -29.07 -5.00 -8.26
N LEU A 273 -30.05 -5.68 -8.86
CA LEU A 273 -31.21 -5.05 -9.48
C LEU A 273 -32.24 -4.58 -8.43
N ALA A 274 -32.45 -5.35 -7.36
CA ALA A 274 -33.37 -5.01 -6.28
C ALA A 274 -32.85 -3.91 -5.33
N ARG A 275 -31.52 -3.70 -5.26
CA ARG A 275 -30.88 -2.66 -4.41
C ARG A 275 -30.66 -1.31 -5.12
N ALA A 276 -31.37 -1.07 -6.22
CA ALA A 276 -31.39 0.24 -6.87
C ALA A 276 -32.28 1.28 -6.13
N ASP A 277 -33.00 0.87 -5.07
CA ASP A 277 -33.95 1.73 -4.36
C ASP A 277 -33.43 2.29 -3.02
N ILE A 278 -33.04 3.57 -3.07
CA ILE A 278 -33.41 4.73 -2.23
C ILE A 278 -33.37 4.64 -0.67
N PHE A 279 -33.52 3.50 0.00
CA PHE A 279 -33.55 3.44 1.48
C PHE A 279 -32.72 2.28 2.07
N GLN A 280 -31.40 2.39 2.03
CA GLN A 280 -30.50 1.62 2.90
C GLN A 280 -29.26 2.44 3.22
N GLN A 281 -29.29 3.14 4.37
CA GLN A 281 -28.20 4.01 4.83
C GLN A 281 -26.99 3.24 5.38
N PHE A 282 -27.03 1.91 5.48
CA PHE A 282 -25.87 1.09 5.83
C PHE A 282 -25.94 -0.24 5.06
N PRO A 283 -24.93 -0.61 4.26
CA PRO A 283 -24.88 -1.94 3.66
C PRO A 283 -24.70 -3.00 4.76
N ASP A 284 -25.28 -4.18 4.58
CA ASP A 284 -24.86 -5.37 5.32
C ASP A 284 -23.34 -5.56 5.13
N PRO A 285 -22.56 -5.86 6.19
CA PRO A 285 -21.13 -6.15 6.01
C PRO A 285 -20.98 -7.28 4.98
N PRO A 286 -20.05 -7.15 4.01
CA PRO A 286 -19.84 -8.22 3.05
C PRO A 286 -19.52 -9.52 3.80
N ALA A 287 -20.12 -10.64 3.37
CA ALA A 287 -19.70 -11.98 3.79
C ALA A 287 -18.16 -12.04 3.73
N GLU A 288 -17.51 -12.61 4.75
CA GLU A 288 -16.06 -12.51 4.94
C GLU A 288 -15.31 -12.80 3.64
N GLY A 289 -14.89 -11.72 2.98
CA GLY A 289 -14.18 -11.78 1.71
C GLY A 289 -12.74 -12.22 1.95
N PRO A 290 -11.99 -12.47 0.86
CA PRO A 290 -10.55 -12.68 0.98
C PRO A 290 -9.92 -11.51 1.72
N LEU A 291 -8.96 -11.80 2.61
CA LEU A 291 -8.19 -10.78 3.30
C LEU A 291 -7.40 -9.99 2.26
N GLN A 292 -7.76 -8.73 2.05
CA GLN A 292 -7.18 -7.89 1.01
C GLN A 292 -6.40 -6.74 1.63
N LEU A 293 -5.10 -6.72 1.36
CA LEU A 293 -4.20 -5.64 1.72
C LEU A 293 -4.20 -4.59 0.61
N TRP A 294 -4.65 -3.37 0.93
CA TRP A 294 -4.68 -2.23 0.01
C TRP A 294 -4.52 -0.91 0.78
N GLY A 295 -4.34 0.20 0.07
CA GLY A 295 -4.29 1.53 0.67
C GLY A 295 -2.96 1.88 1.36
N LEU A 296 -3.03 2.53 2.54
CA LEU A 296 -1.86 3.02 3.31
C LEU A 296 -0.90 1.89 3.65
N THR A 297 -1.48 0.83 4.22
CA THR A 297 -0.77 -0.36 4.65
C THR A 297 -0.03 -1.00 3.48
N LEU A 298 -0.69 -1.13 2.32
CA LEU A 298 -0.04 -1.68 1.13
C LEU A 298 1.14 -0.81 0.66
N GLY A 299 1.05 0.51 0.80
CA GLY A 299 2.16 1.41 0.51
C GLY A 299 3.40 1.13 1.36
N VAL A 300 3.22 0.99 2.68
CA VAL A 300 4.29 0.65 3.63
C VAL A 300 4.87 -0.73 3.32
N VAL A 301 4.00 -1.72 3.11
CA VAL A 301 4.43 -3.09 2.81
C VAL A 301 5.18 -3.15 1.48
N ALA A 302 4.72 -2.43 0.45
CA ALA A 302 5.41 -2.40 -0.83
C ALA A 302 6.80 -1.76 -0.75
N ASP A 303 7.01 -0.76 0.12
CA ASP A 303 8.35 -0.19 0.33
C ASP A 303 9.31 -1.24 0.92
N PHE A 304 8.86 -2.01 1.92
CA PHE A 304 9.67 -3.11 2.48
C PHE A 304 9.92 -4.23 1.45
N LEU A 305 8.89 -4.65 0.71
CA LEU A 305 9.01 -5.70 -0.30
C LEU A 305 9.93 -5.31 -1.47
N ASP A 306 10.12 -4.01 -1.73
CA ASP A 306 11.06 -3.55 -2.76
C ASP A 306 12.52 -3.69 -2.31
N LEU A 307 12.79 -3.68 -1.00
CA LEU A 307 14.10 -4.01 -0.43
C LEU A 307 14.42 -5.50 -0.52
N MET A 308 13.40 -6.36 -0.67
CA MET A 308 13.56 -7.81 -0.79
C MET A 308 13.77 -8.23 -2.25
N PRO A 309 14.60 -9.25 -2.54
CA PRO A 309 14.68 -9.83 -3.87
C PRO A 309 13.30 -10.38 -4.28
N PRO A 310 12.90 -10.24 -5.56
CA PRO A 310 13.72 -9.84 -6.70
C PRO A 310 13.62 -8.33 -7.02
N HIS A 311 13.32 -7.48 -6.02
CA HIS A 311 13.20 -6.02 -6.16
C HIS A 311 12.20 -5.58 -7.23
N ASN A 312 11.12 -6.36 -7.38
CA ASN A 312 10.11 -6.15 -8.42
C ASN A 312 8.75 -5.76 -7.84
N ALA A 313 8.65 -5.53 -6.53
CA ALA A 313 7.39 -5.27 -5.84
C ALA A 313 6.63 -4.11 -6.49
N LEU A 314 7.35 -3.06 -6.90
CA LEU A 314 6.79 -1.90 -7.58
C LEU A 314 6.38 -2.15 -9.04
N THR A 315 7.03 -3.09 -9.72
CA THR A 315 6.66 -3.43 -11.11
C THR A 315 5.31 -4.15 -11.17
N LEU A 316 4.96 -4.84 -10.10
CA LEU A 316 3.68 -5.51 -9.91
C LEU A 316 2.57 -4.54 -9.45
N TRP A 317 2.91 -3.27 -9.20
CA TRP A 317 1.95 -2.26 -8.79
C TRP A 317 1.07 -1.80 -9.95
N THR A 318 -0.25 -1.84 -9.74
CA THR A 318 -1.23 -1.30 -10.69
C THR A 318 -1.66 0.11 -10.32
N TYR A 319 -1.49 1.05 -11.26
CA TYR A 319 -1.98 2.42 -11.08
C TYR A 319 -3.51 2.46 -10.92
N PRO A 320 -4.03 3.24 -9.95
CA PRO A 320 -5.46 3.32 -9.72
C PRO A 320 -6.25 3.90 -10.90
N THR A 321 -7.37 3.29 -11.28
CA THR A 321 -8.17 3.77 -12.43
C THR A 321 -9.65 3.46 -12.25
N PHE A 322 -10.52 4.05 -13.08
CA PHE A 322 -11.97 3.89 -12.94
C PHE A 322 -12.52 2.70 -13.74
N THR A 323 -13.71 2.24 -13.33
CA THR A 323 -14.43 1.16 -13.99
C THR A 323 -14.95 1.49 -15.40
N PRO A 324 -15.43 2.72 -15.72
CA PRO A 324 -15.90 3.03 -17.07
C PRO A 324 -14.75 3.06 -18.09
N LEU A 325 -15.00 2.42 -19.24
CA LEU A 325 -13.97 2.20 -20.28
C LEU A 325 -13.45 3.50 -20.89
N ASP A 326 -14.31 4.50 -21.06
CA ASP A 326 -13.98 5.80 -21.61
C ASP A 326 -13.05 6.59 -20.67
N VAL A 327 -13.37 6.65 -19.37
CA VAL A 327 -12.52 7.27 -18.35
C VAL A 327 -11.17 6.53 -18.28
N ARG A 328 -11.19 5.19 -18.32
CA ARG A 328 -9.98 4.37 -18.32
C ARG A 328 -9.11 4.64 -19.55
N LEU A 329 -9.72 4.79 -20.72
CA LEU A 329 -9.03 5.13 -21.97
C LEU A 329 -8.40 6.52 -21.89
N SER A 330 -9.14 7.52 -21.41
CA SER A 330 -8.61 8.88 -21.22
C SER A 330 -7.43 8.89 -20.25
N ILE A 331 -7.52 8.16 -19.13
CA ILE A 331 -6.41 8.02 -18.17
C ILE A 331 -5.22 7.33 -18.84
N TRP A 332 -5.43 6.23 -19.56
CA TRP A 332 -4.36 5.51 -20.24
C TRP A 332 -3.60 6.41 -21.22
N LEU A 333 -4.33 7.17 -22.04
CA LEU A 333 -3.75 8.06 -23.05
C LEU A 333 -2.94 9.18 -22.41
N LEU A 334 -3.50 9.86 -21.41
CA LEU A 334 -2.83 10.97 -20.72
C LEU A 334 -1.68 10.52 -19.82
N THR A 335 -1.70 9.28 -19.32
CA THR A 335 -0.66 8.75 -18.42
C THR A 335 0.40 7.92 -19.13
N TYR A 336 0.28 7.68 -20.44
CA TYR A 336 1.21 6.82 -21.20
C TYR A 336 2.68 7.23 -21.00
N ARG A 337 3.03 8.48 -21.35
CA ARG A 337 4.40 9.02 -21.18
C ARG A 337 4.81 9.14 -19.71
N PHE A 338 3.87 9.50 -18.84
CA PHE A 338 4.13 9.64 -17.40
C PHE A 338 4.60 8.33 -16.77
N LYS A 339 3.89 7.23 -17.05
CA LYS A 339 4.19 5.89 -16.51
C LYS A 339 5.55 5.38 -17.00
N HIS A 340 5.88 5.60 -18.27
CA HIS A 340 7.19 5.24 -18.81
C HIS A 340 8.34 5.96 -18.09
N ARG A 341 8.21 7.28 -17.88
CA ARG A 341 9.23 8.07 -17.16
C ARG A 341 9.40 7.63 -15.70
N LYS A 342 8.30 7.39 -14.97
CA LYS A 342 8.35 7.00 -13.56
C LYS A 342 8.92 5.59 -13.35
N ARG A 343 8.68 4.66 -14.28
CA ARG A 343 9.34 3.33 -14.25
C ARG A 343 10.85 3.43 -14.41
N ALA A 344 11.32 4.29 -15.32
CA ALA A 344 12.76 4.51 -15.51
C ALA A 344 13.41 5.16 -14.29
N GLU A 345 12.74 6.11 -13.63
CA GLU A 345 13.23 6.75 -12.40
C GLU A 345 13.41 5.75 -11.25
N LEU A 346 12.47 4.81 -11.08
CA LEU A 346 12.55 3.77 -10.05
C LEU A 346 13.68 2.77 -10.33
N GLN A 347 13.81 2.29 -11.57
CA GLN A 347 14.87 1.36 -11.97
C GLN A 347 16.28 1.95 -11.81
N ALA A 348 16.43 3.27 -11.89
CA ALA A 348 17.69 3.95 -11.64
C ALA A 348 18.02 4.07 -10.13
N GLY A 349 17.02 3.97 -9.24
CA GLY A 349 17.18 4.17 -7.79
C GLY A 349 17.27 2.90 -6.94
N THR A 350 16.90 1.73 -7.47
CA THR A 350 16.81 0.45 -6.72
C THR A 350 18.17 -0.26 -6.50
N TYR A 351 19.32 0.35 -6.85
CA TYR A 351 20.62 -0.29 -6.63
C TYR A 351 21.09 -0.08 -5.18
N LEU A 352 21.05 -1.14 -4.36
CA LEU A 352 21.77 -1.19 -3.09
C LEU A 352 23.28 -1.18 -3.38
N PRO A 353 24.08 -0.24 -2.81
CA PRO A 353 25.53 -0.29 -2.95
C PRO A 353 26.06 -1.52 -2.21
N SER A 354 26.61 -2.48 -2.94
CA SER A 354 27.14 -3.72 -2.40
C SER A 354 28.56 -3.59 -1.80
N ASP A 355 28.97 -2.40 -1.34
CA ASP A 355 30.30 -2.21 -0.76
C ASP A 355 30.38 -1.03 0.24
N PRO A 356 30.60 -1.26 1.55
CA PRO A 356 30.61 -0.21 2.58
C PRO A 356 31.82 0.73 2.51
N ASN A 357 32.80 0.49 1.62
CA ASN A 357 34.01 1.30 1.51
C ASN A 357 34.03 2.32 0.36
N THR A 358 32.93 2.49 -0.39
CA THR A 358 32.87 3.50 -1.45
C THR A 358 32.01 4.69 -1.02
N ALA A 359 32.59 5.56 -0.19
CA ALA A 359 32.00 6.87 0.07
C ALA A 359 31.93 7.70 -1.23
N PRO A 360 30.80 8.39 -1.53
CA PRO A 360 30.79 9.35 -2.62
C PRO A 360 31.65 10.55 -2.19
N LYS A 361 32.77 10.77 -2.88
CA LYS A 361 33.53 12.02 -2.74
C LYS A 361 32.64 13.18 -3.22
N PRO A 362 32.44 14.24 -2.42
CA PRO A 362 32.00 15.50 -2.97
C PRO A 362 33.19 16.10 -3.75
N ASP A 363 32.89 16.73 -4.87
CA ASP A 363 33.82 17.47 -5.72
C ASP A 363 34.72 16.63 -6.64
N ALA A 364 34.19 16.32 -7.82
CA ALA A 364 35.00 16.14 -9.02
C ALA A 364 34.31 16.80 -10.22
N GLN A 365 34.86 17.95 -10.57
CA GLN A 365 34.62 18.65 -11.81
C GLN A 365 34.91 17.69 -12.98
N SER A 366 34.04 17.76 -13.99
CA SER A 366 34.06 17.02 -15.25
C SER A 366 35.47 16.71 -15.76
N ASP A 367 35.75 15.43 -15.99
CA ASP A 367 36.68 15.04 -17.05
C ASP A 367 36.12 13.83 -17.80
N ASP A 368 35.98 14.04 -19.09
CA ASP A 368 35.25 13.20 -20.04
C ASP A 368 36.29 12.43 -20.84
N SER A 369 36.58 11.17 -20.49
CA SER A 369 37.19 10.22 -21.44
C SER A 369 37.18 8.76 -20.95
N HIS A 370 36.57 7.92 -21.78
CA HIS A 370 36.80 6.48 -21.94
C HIS A 370 36.44 5.52 -20.80
N ARG A 371 35.20 4.99 -20.87
CA ARG A 371 34.96 3.53 -20.82
C ARG A 371 33.70 3.14 -21.62
N ARG A 372 33.90 2.79 -22.90
CA ARG A 372 32.99 1.92 -23.69
C ARG A 372 33.35 0.47 -23.32
N SER A 373 32.44 -0.45 -23.04
CA SER A 373 31.56 -1.20 -23.97
C SER A 373 30.78 -2.22 -23.09
N PHE A 374 29.57 -2.76 -23.33
CA PHE A 374 28.87 -3.23 -24.53
C PHE A 374 27.35 -3.30 -24.25
N GLY A 375 26.50 -3.05 -25.26
CA GLY A 375 25.09 -3.51 -25.25
C GLY A 375 24.06 -2.44 -25.62
N ALA A 376 24.05 -2.03 -26.88
CA ALA A 376 23.17 -1.00 -27.44
C ALA A 376 21.69 -1.38 -27.51
N ALA A 377 20.81 -0.41 -27.21
CA ALA A 377 19.57 -0.18 -27.95
C ALA A 377 19.07 1.27 -27.73
N THR A 378 19.40 2.13 -28.69
CA THR A 378 18.75 3.38 -29.09
C THR A 378 18.59 4.49 -28.06
N GLU A 379 19.53 5.43 -28.12
CA GLU A 379 19.43 6.79 -27.61
C GLU A 379 18.29 7.57 -28.29
N SER A 380 17.53 8.30 -27.50
CA SER A 380 16.84 9.52 -27.92
C SER A 380 17.13 10.56 -26.86
N MET A 381 18.32 11.16 -27.01
CA MET A 381 18.79 12.28 -26.20
C MET A 381 18.02 13.53 -26.64
N VAL A 382 17.10 14.00 -25.82
CA VAL A 382 16.50 15.34 -25.99
C VAL A 382 17.35 16.30 -25.19
N ILE A 383 18.14 17.09 -25.92
CA ILE A 383 18.88 18.25 -25.45
C ILE A 383 17.88 19.23 -24.84
N VAL A 384 18.04 19.55 -23.55
CA VAL A 384 17.33 20.66 -22.91
C VAL A 384 18.20 21.90 -23.08
N ASP A 385 17.74 22.79 -23.95
CA ASP A 385 18.38 24.08 -24.19
C ASP A 385 18.05 25.09 -23.06
N ARG A 386 18.95 26.06 -22.91
CA ARG A 386 19.08 27.08 -21.85
C ARG A 386 17.80 27.85 -21.49
N PHE A 387 17.64 28.15 -20.19
CA PHE A 387 17.04 29.41 -19.72
C PHE A 387 17.91 30.01 -18.60
N GLY A 388 18.12 31.33 -18.66
CA GLY A 388 19.17 32.10 -17.97
C GLY A 388 18.97 32.37 -16.48
N PRO A 389 19.95 33.05 -15.84
CA PRO A 389 19.95 33.29 -14.40
C PRO A 389 19.02 34.46 -14.07
N GLY A 390 17.94 34.20 -13.33
CA GLY A 390 17.08 35.28 -12.84
C GLY A 390 15.61 34.96 -12.54
N ASP A 391 15.17 33.70 -12.61
CA ASP A 391 13.80 33.36 -12.20
C ASP A 391 13.78 32.82 -10.78
N VAL A 392 13.33 33.66 -9.85
CA VAL A 392 12.95 33.28 -8.49
C VAL A 392 11.94 32.16 -8.60
N THR A 393 12.33 30.95 -8.20
CA THR A 393 11.44 29.77 -8.16
C THR A 393 10.26 30.09 -7.25
N THR A 394 9.17 30.55 -7.86
CA THR A 394 7.87 30.60 -7.21
C THR A 394 7.49 29.17 -6.88
N GLU A 395 7.46 28.88 -5.58
CA GLU A 395 7.10 27.58 -5.03
C GLU A 395 5.74 27.14 -5.58
N ARG A 396 5.78 26.13 -6.46
CA ARG A 396 4.58 25.46 -6.91
C ARG A 396 4.16 24.47 -5.83
N HIS A 397 3.43 24.96 -4.84
CA HIS A 397 2.63 24.10 -3.97
C HIS A 397 1.56 23.45 -4.83
N ASP A 398 1.65 22.14 -5.05
CA ASP A 398 0.59 21.25 -5.53
C ASP A 398 1.13 19.80 -5.63
N GLU A 399 0.43 18.70 -5.38
CA GLU A 399 -0.87 18.42 -4.76
C GLU A 399 -1.09 16.87 -4.82
N THR A 400 -2.09 16.37 -4.09
CA THR A 400 -2.76 15.04 -4.13
C THR A 400 -2.25 13.84 -3.30
N GLY A 401 -2.97 13.57 -2.21
CA GLY A 401 -3.02 12.28 -1.51
C GLY A 401 -4.45 11.75 -1.34
N PHE A 402 -4.52 10.63 -0.60
CA PHE A 402 -5.70 9.86 -0.17
C PHE A 402 -6.18 8.65 -1.02
N HIS A 403 -5.22 7.85 -1.49
CA HIS A 403 -5.37 6.39 -1.60
C HIS A 403 -4.45 5.63 -0.64
N GLY A 404 -4.05 6.32 0.42
CA GLY A 404 -3.04 5.83 1.32
C GLY A 404 -1.62 5.85 0.79
N LEU A 405 -1.33 6.75 -0.13
CA LEU A 405 0.02 6.88 -0.65
C LEU A 405 0.39 8.32 -0.38
N GLY A 406 1.03 8.52 0.78
CA GLY A 406 1.45 9.84 1.22
C GLY A 406 2.48 10.40 0.25
N THR A 407 2.45 11.69 -0.03
CA THR A 407 3.39 12.34 -0.95
C THR A 407 4.46 13.07 -0.15
N GLY A 408 5.69 12.54 -0.16
CA GLY A 408 6.82 13.09 0.57
C GLY A 408 7.31 14.40 -0.04
N ILE A 409 7.53 15.39 0.82
CA ILE A 409 8.22 16.65 0.51
C ILE A 409 9.74 16.44 0.68
N ARG A 410 10.53 17.15 -0.13
CA ARG A 410 11.97 16.93 -0.40
C ARG A 410 12.93 17.41 0.69
N ARG A 411 14.06 16.70 0.81
CA ARG A 411 15.41 17.30 0.93
C ARG A 411 16.46 16.59 0.04
N ASN A 412 16.37 15.27 -0.18
CA ASN A 412 17.17 14.52 -1.15
C ASN A 412 16.33 13.53 -1.99
N LYS A 413 16.86 13.12 -3.16
CA LYS A 413 16.14 12.32 -4.18
C LYS A 413 16.15 10.80 -3.90
N THR A 414 16.97 10.35 -2.96
CA THR A 414 17.26 8.93 -2.66
C THR A 414 16.36 8.29 -1.60
N ASP A 415 15.69 9.08 -0.76
CA ASP A 415 15.09 8.55 0.49
C ASP A 415 13.55 8.51 0.45
N LYS A 416 12.97 8.61 -0.74
CA LYS A 416 11.50 8.64 -0.91
C LYS A 416 10.92 7.23 -0.94
N ALA A 417 9.80 7.03 -0.25
CA ALA A 417 8.94 5.86 -0.43
C ALA A 417 8.66 5.62 -1.92
N ALA A 418 8.84 4.39 -2.38
CA ALA A 418 8.88 4.14 -3.80
C ALA A 418 7.50 4.21 -4.46
N VAL A 419 6.46 3.77 -3.75
CA VAL A 419 5.07 3.96 -4.22
C VAL A 419 4.66 5.44 -4.22
N THR A 420 5.25 6.25 -3.34
CA THR A 420 5.04 7.70 -3.33
C THR A 420 5.59 8.33 -4.60
N THR A 421 6.83 7.97 -4.97
CA THR A 421 7.46 8.42 -6.21
C THR A 421 6.66 8.00 -7.45
N LEU A 422 6.04 6.82 -7.41
CA LEU A 422 5.20 6.29 -8.48
C LEU A 422 3.93 7.12 -8.72
N LEU A 423 3.30 7.63 -7.65
CA LEU A 423 2.03 8.35 -7.72
C LEU A 423 2.15 9.88 -7.71
N GLU A 424 3.34 10.43 -7.51
CA GLU A 424 3.60 11.87 -7.54
C GLU A 424 3.14 12.49 -8.88
N GLY A 425 2.10 13.34 -8.83
CA GLY A 425 1.49 13.97 -10.00
C GLY A 425 0.54 13.08 -10.82
N TYR A 426 0.33 11.82 -10.41
CA TYR A 426 -0.57 10.90 -11.11
C TYR A 426 -2.04 11.37 -11.05
N TYR A 427 -2.51 11.78 -9.87
CA TYR A 427 -3.93 12.13 -9.69
C TYR A 427 -4.32 13.43 -10.38
N ASP A 428 -3.38 14.32 -10.67
CA ASP A 428 -3.63 15.51 -11.49
C ASP A 428 -4.01 15.12 -12.92
N ILE A 429 -3.31 14.13 -13.45
CA ILE A 429 -3.59 13.59 -14.77
C ILE A 429 -4.94 12.87 -14.74
N VAL A 430 -5.23 12.10 -13.67
CA VAL A 430 -6.53 11.45 -13.49
C VAL A 430 -7.68 12.47 -13.46
N ARG A 431 -7.54 13.58 -12.73
CA ARG A 431 -8.54 14.66 -12.70
C ARG A 431 -8.83 15.22 -14.09
N ARG A 432 -7.78 15.53 -14.85
CA ARG A 432 -7.90 16.03 -16.23
C ARG A 432 -8.55 14.99 -17.14
N ALA A 433 -8.15 13.73 -17.02
CA ALA A 433 -8.72 12.63 -17.79
C ALA A 433 -10.21 12.43 -17.51
N VAL A 434 -10.61 12.51 -16.24
CA VAL A 434 -12.02 12.47 -15.84
C VAL A 434 -12.78 13.64 -16.46
N ALA A 435 -12.26 14.87 -16.38
CA ALA A 435 -12.90 16.03 -16.98
C ALA A 435 -13.08 15.87 -18.50
N VAL A 436 -12.05 15.38 -19.20
CA VAL A 436 -12.12 15.08 -20.65
C VAL A 436 -13.22 14.05 -20.96
N ALA A 437 -13.29 12.95 -20.19
CA ALA A 437 -14.31 11.93 -20.37
C ALA A 437 -15.73 12.49 -20.13
N LEU A 438 -15.92 13.32 -19.09
CA LEU A 438 -17.20 13.96 -18.79
C LEU A 438 -17.65 14.90 -19.90
N VAL A 439 -16.75 15.74 -20.41
CA VAL A 439 -17.02 16.65 -21.55
C VAL A 439 -17.35 15.84 -22.80
N GLY A 440 -16.64 14.73 -23.04
CA GLY A 440 -16.93 13.81 -24.16
C GLY A 440 -18.34 13.23 -24.07
N ARG A 441 -18.76 12.76 -22.89
CA ARG A 441 -20.11 12.25 -22.65
C ARG A 441 -21.19 13.32 -22.87
N ALA A 442 -20.99 14.52 -22.32
CA ALA A 442 -21.93 15.62 -22.49
C ALA A 442 -22.08 16.02 -23.98
N SER A 443 -20.97 16.03 -24.71
CA SER A 443 -20.96 16.32 -26.15
C SER A 443 -21.71 15.26 -26.95
N MET A 444 -21.48 13.97 -26.68
CA MET A 444 -22.23 12.88 -27.33
C MET A 444 -23.73 12.96 -27.02
N LEU A 445 -24.10 13.24 -25.78
CA LEU A 445 -25.51 13.40 -25.38
C LEU A 445 -26.18 14.57 -26.12
N MET A 446 -25.48 15.70 -26.25
CA MET A 446 -25.97 16.83 -27.04
C MET A 446 -26.16 16.47 -28.51
N VAL A 447 -25.22 15.74 -29.13
CA VAL A 447 -25.36 15.27 -30.52
C VAL A 447 -26.57 14.36 -30.68
N VAL A 448 -26.78 13.41 -29.76
CA VAL A 448 -27.95 12.51 -29.78
C VAL A 448 -29.26 13.29 -29.64
N LEU A 449 -29.33 14.27 -28.73
CA LEU A 449 -30.50 15.12 -28.56
C LEU A 449 -30.80 15.94 -29.83
N VAL A 450 -29.78 16.49 -30.49
CA VAL A 450 -29.94 17.23 -31.75
C VAL A 450 -30.45 16.31 -32.87
N ILE A 451 -29.93 15.09 -32.98
CA ILE A 451 -30.39 14.10 -33.97
C ILE A 451 -31.85 13.70 -33.69
N ALA A 452 -32.19 13.43 -32.42
CA ALA A 452 -33.54 13.06 -32.01
C ALA A 452 -34.53 14.20 -32.28
N TRP A 453 -34.16 15.44 -31.95
CA TRP A 453 -34.98 16.63 -32.22
C TRP A 453 -35.19 16.86 -33.71
N ARG A 454 -34.14 16.72 -34.54
CA ARG A 454 -34.26 16.79 -36.01
C ARG A 454 -35.19 15.72 -36.56
N ARG A 455 -35.09 14.47 -36.09
CA ARG A 455 -35.98 13.37 -36.50
C ARG A 455 -37.42 13.58 -36.06
N TRP A 456 -37.64 14.11 -34.87
CA TRP A 456 -38.99 14.42 -34.38
C TRP A 456 -39.62 15.56 -35.19
N ARG A 457 -38.85 16.61 -35.51
CA ARG A 457 -39.31 17.73 -36.33
C ARG A 457 -39.62 17.33 -37.77
N ALA A 458 -38.92 16.35 -38.33
CA ALA A 458 -39.18 15.83 -39.68
C ALA A 458 -40.39 14.88 -39.76
N ARG A 459 -40.94 14.43 -38.62
CA ARG A 459 -42.14 13.57 -38.53
C ARG A 459 -43.44 14.35 -38.24
N ARG A 460 -43.32 15.62 -37.88
CA ARG A 460 -44.42 16.59 -37.82
C ARG A 460 -44.43 17.37 -39.13
#